data_AF-A0ABD0PBL8-F1
#
_entry.id   AF-A0ABD0PBL8-F1
#
_cell.length_a   1.000
_cell.length_b   1.000
_cell.length_c   1.000
_cell.angle_alpha   90.00
_cell.angle_beta   90.00
_cell.angle_gamma   90.00
#
_symmetry.space_group_name_H-M   'P 1'
#
loop_
_entity.id
_entity.type
_entity.pdbx_description
1 polymer ?
#
loop_
_entity_poly.entity_id
_entity_poly.type
_entity_poly.pdbx_seq_one_letter_code
_entity_poly.pdbx_strand_id
1 'polypeptide(L)' 'KPVNWRKPVYELDLSDPDNNGFINEDFIVWMRTAALPTFRKLYRIIQKKKDNMTPTLPPGNYSLDVTY' A
#
# COMPACT_ATOMS: atom_id res chain seq x y z
N LYS A 1 -10.87 -6.25 17.49
CA LYS A 1 -9.66 -5.60 16.89
C LYS A 1 -8.44 -5.96 17.73
N PRO A 2 -7.24 -6.12 17.15
CA PRO A 2 -6.02 -6.33 17.92
C PRO A 2 -5.74 -5.18 18.88
N VAL A 3 -4.97 -5.44 19.95
CA VAL A 3 -4.72 -4.48 21.04
C VAL A 3 -4.16 -3.15 20.54
N ASN A 4 -3.20 -3.19 19.61
CA ASN A 4 -2.54 -2.00 19.09
C ASN A 4 -3.29 -1.30 17.94
N TRP A 5 -4.51 -1.71 17.63
CA TRP A 5 -5.26 -1.17 16.49
C TRP A 5 -6.27 -0.12 16.95
N ARG A 6 -6.27 1.05 16.30
CA ARG A 6 -7.30 2.09 16.54
C ARG A 6 -8.64 1.65 15.94
N LYS A 7 -8.61 1.13 14.72
CA LYS A 7 -9.78 0.65 13.94
C LYS A 7 -9.78 -0.88 13.80
N PRO A 8 -10.94 -1.54 13.69
CA PRO A 8 -11.03 -2.95 13.36
C PRO A 8 -10.68 -3.24 11.89
N VAL A 9 -10.50 -4.52 11.56
CA VAL A 9 -10.07 -4.96 10.22
C VAL A 9 -11.09 -4.63 9.11
N TYR A 10 -12.38 -4.59 9.44
CA TYR A 10 -13.47 -4.22 8.52
C TYR A 10 -13.66 -2.70 8.37
N GLU A 11 -12.77 -1.89 8.95
CA GLU A 11 -12.75 -0.42 8.77
C GLU A 11 -11.39 0.07 8.24
N LEU A 12 -10.61 -0.82 7.60
CA LEU A 12 -9.31 -0.47 7.04
C LEU A 12 -9.44 0.38 5.78
N ASP A 13 -10.40 0.05 4.92
CA ASP A 13 -10.74 0.82 3.72
C ASP A 13 -12.26 1.00 3.65
N LEU A 14 -12.70 2.24 3.89
CA LEU A 14 -14.12 2.61 3.81
C LEU A 14 -14.54 3.04 2.40
N SER A 15 -13.57 3.28 1.52
CA SER A 15 -13.80 3.73 0.15
C SER A 15 -13.93 2.56 -0.83
N ASP A 16 -13.17 1.49 -0.60
CA ASP A 16 -13.15 0.31 -1.46
C ASP A 16 -13.55 -0.95 -0.65
N PRO A 17 -14.79 -1.46 -0.82
CA PRO A 17 -15.25 -2.68 -0.17
C PRO A 17 -14.44 -3.92 -0.54
N ASP A 18 -13.86 -3.97 -1.75
CA ASP A 18 -13.06 -5.10 -2.24
C ASP A 18 -11.63 -5.09 -1.66
N ASN A 19 -11.23 -3.99 -1.01
CA ASN A 19 -9.95 -3.83 -0.31
C ASN A 19 -10.12 -3.69 1.22
N ASN A 20 -11.07 -4.38 1.83
CA ASN A 20 -11.34 -4.26 3.26
C ASN A 20 -11.34 -5.62 3.99
N GLY A 21 -11.35 -5.62 5.33
CA GLY A 21 -11.30 -6.86 6.09
C GLY A 21 -9.99 -7.62 5.89
N PHE A 22 -10.05 -8.96 5.95
CA PHE A 22 -8.87 -9.81 5.79
C PHE A 22 -8.36 -9.93 4.35
N ILE A 23 -9.11 -9.41 3.38
CA ILE A 23 -8.68 -9.34 1.98
C ILE A 23 -7.96 -8.03 1.63
N ASN A 24 -7.88 -7.08 2.56
CA ASN A 24 -7.15 -5.84 2.38
C ASN A 24 -5.68 -6.11 1.96
N GLU A 25 -5.26 -5.50 0.86
CA GLU A 25 -3.96 -5.78 0.23
C GLU A 25 -2.79 -5.43 1.16
N ASP A 26 -2.85 -4.27 1.83
CA ASP A 26 -1.81 -3.81 2.76
C ASP A 26 -1.65 -4.76 3.94
N PHE A 27 -2.76 -5.23 4.49
CA PHE A 27 -2.76 -6.22 5.56
C PHE A 27 -2.16 -7.55 5.10
N ILE A 28 -2.55 -8.06 3.92
CA ILE A 28 -1.98 -9.30 3.36
C ILE A 28 -0.47 -9.17 3.14
N VAL A 29 -0.02 -8.04 2.57
CA VAL A 29 1.40 -7.78 2.35
C VAL A 29 2.15 -7.75 3.68
N TRP A 30 1.57 -7.14 4.71
CA TRP A 30 2.15 -7.13 6.06
C TRP A 30 2.29 -8.54 6.65
N MET A 31 1.23 -9.35 6.55
CA MET A 31 1.18 -10.71 7.13
C MET A 31 2.15 -11.70 6.48
N ARG A 32 2.61 -11.46 5.24
CA ARG A 32 3.68 -12.27 4.62
C ARG A 32 5.00 -12.07 5.36
N THR A 33 5.41 -13.04 6.17
CA THR A 33 6.65 -12.99 6.96
C THR A 33 7.89 -12.87 6.06
N ALA A 34 8.76 -11.92 6.36
CA ALA A 34 10.06 -11.81 5.70
C ALA A 34 11.10 -12.69 6.42
N ALA A 35 12.06 -13.24 5.67
CA ALA A 35 13.09 -14.12 6.23
C ALA A 35 14.21 -13.37 6.97
N LEU A 36 14.38 -12.07 6.72
CA LEU A 36 15.46 -11.25 7.26
C LEU A 36 14.91 -10.11 8.14
N PRO A 37 15.66 -9.65 9.15
CA PRO A 37 15.22 -8.59 10.07
C PRO A 37 15.04 -7.24 9.36
N THR A 38 15.85 -6.94 8.36
CA THR A 38 15.69 -5.78 7.49
C THR A 38 14.96 -6.20 6.23
N PHE A 39 13.71 -5.77 6.08
CA PHE A 39 12.87 -6.12 4.94
C PHE A 39 12.17 -4.90 4.34
N ARG A 40 11.80 -5.00 3.06
CA ARG A 40 10.91 -4.07 2.38
C ARG A 40 9.62 -4.79 1.99
N LYS A 41 8.51 -4.07 2.04
CA LYS A 41 7.19 -4.55 1.62
C LYS A 41 6.64 -3.63 0.55
N LEU A 42 5.89 -4.20 -0.40
CA LEU A 42 5.24 -3.42 -1.44
C LEU A 42 4.16 -2.53 -0.82
N TYR A 43 4.12 -1.25 -1.18
CA TYR A 43 3.06 -0.35 -0.75
C TYR A 43 2.11 -0.04 -1.92
N ARG A 44 2.59 0.63 -2.96
CA ARG A 44 1.77 0.97 -4.15
C ARG A 44 2.56 0.76 -5.44
N ILE A 45 1.84 0.51 -6.53
CA ILE A 45 2.37 0.40 -7.89
C ILE A 45 1.75 1.51 -8.73
N ILE A 46 2.58 2.27 -9.44
CA ILE A 46 2.12 3.20 -10.46
C ILE A 46 2.10 2.44 -11.78
N GLN A 47 0.91 2.16 -12.30
CA GLN A 47 0.74 1.43 -13.55
C GLN A 47 1.26 2.25 -14.74
N LYS A 48 1.98 1.59 -15.66
CA LYS A 48 2.49 2.24 -16.86
C LYS A 48 1.31 2.73 -17.71
N LYS A 49 1.38 3.98 -18.19
CA LYS A 49 0.39 4.50 -19.15
C LYS A 49 0.45 3.67 -20.45
N LYS A 50 -0.72 3.37 -21.03
CA LYS A 50 -0.85 2.59 -22.27
C LYS A 50 -0.21 3.28 -23.48
N ASP A 51 -0.17 4.61 -23.45
CA ASP A 51 0.48 5.40 -24.48
C ASP A 51 2.00 5.46 -24.22
N ASN A 52 2.76 4.85 -25.12
CA ASN A 52 4.21 4.72 -25.02
C ASN A 52 4.96 6.02 -25.32
N MET A 53 4.27 7.10 -25.71
CA MET A 53 4.91 8.35 -26.09
C MET A 53 5.45 9.17 -24.90
N THR A 54 5.01 8.90 -23.67
CA THR A 54 5.48 9.64 -22.48
C THR A 54 5.89 8.72 -21.32
N PRO A 55 6.97 9.05 -20.59
CA PRO A 55 7.34 8.30 -19.39
C PRO A 55 6.26 8.42 -18.31
N THR A 56 6.05 7.36 -17.52
CA THR A 56 5.05 7.35 -16.44
C THR A 56 5.41 8.33 -15.32
N LEU A 57 6.71 8.51 -15.07
CA LEU A 57 7.26 9.50 -14.14
C LEU A 57 8.31 10.33 -14.90
N PRO A 58 8.02 11.57 -15.30
CA PRO A 58 8.96 12.45 -15.99
C PRO A 58 10.05 13.00 -15.04
N PRO A 59 11.17 13.53 -15.55
CA PRO A 59 12.13 14.22 -14.71
C PRO A 59 11.53 15.47 -14.08
N GLY A 60 11.76 15.69 -12.79
CA GLY A 60 11.23 16.82 -12.05
C GLY A 60 11.40 16.65 -10.55
N ASN A 61 10.95 17.65 -9.79
CA ASN A 61 10.98 17.60 -8.34
C ASN A 61 9.76 16.84 -7.82
N TYR A 62 10.00 15.84 -6.97
CA TYR A 62 8.98 15.04 -6.31
C TYR A 62 8.98 15.34 -4.81
N SER A 63 7.81 15.34 -4.20
CA SER A 63 7.62 15.43 -2.75
C SER A 63 6.86 14.21 -2.27
N LEU A 64 7.24 13.70 -1.10
CA LEU A 64 6.58 12.58 -0.44
C LEU A 64 6.16 13.03 0.96
N ASP A 65 4.87 13.00 1.23
CA ASP A 65 4.31 13.28 2.55
C ASP A 65 4.03 11.95 3.28
N VAL A 66 4.52 11.83 4.51
CA VAL A 66 4.44 10.60 5.31
C VAL A 66 3.94 10.96 6.71
N THR A 67 2.82 10.36 7.11
CA THR A 67 2.34 10.44 8.49
C THR A 67 3.09 9.43 9.34
N TYR A 68 3.87 9.93 10.32
CA TYR A 68 4.64 9.12 11.26
C TYR A 68 3.80 8.73 12.50
#